data_AF-A0A7C6VAJ5-F1
#
_entry.id   AF-A0A7C6VAJ5-F1
#
_cell.length_a   1.000
_cell.length_b   1.000
_cell.length_c   1.000
_cell.angle_alpha   90.00
_cell.angle_beta   90.00
_cell.angle_gamma   90.00
#
_symmetry.space_group_name_H-M   'P 1'
#
loop_
_entity.id
_entity.type
_entity.pdbx_description
1 polymer ?
#
loop_
_entity_poly.entity_id
_entity_poly.type
_entity_poly.pdbx_seq_one_letter_code
_entity_poly.pdbx_strand_id
1 'polypeptide(L)'
;MAGDAEAGAPTGVPRRRVYAWFSAHRQLVDALLAALLWLIMVAPFVAGFFADSGFLLGGAQTVLYSALVIPLAWRRTAPTPSGIIIIAAYLIQYALQLPILLANTSVFWVVYALAAYGPRWLSYTGLLASLAGAAAAIVSYSFFGVSTSLLPNLADVLTAWLFIGAFLGISWLMGDLARSRQKIVSSLEERAYRLEMERHQERELAAADERNRIAREMHDIVAHSLSVVIAQADGARYVARQNPAVAEQTLKTIATTARESLAEMRRLLGVLRAPEATGTHPLPGLAQIDQLVDELRDSGVAVSTERVGQRRMPLPAGAELAAYRFVQEAFTNVLK
;
A
#
# COMPACT_ATOMS: atom_id res chain seq x y z
N MET A 1 -16.96 -32.24 0.46
CA MET A 1 -17.07 -31.51 1.74
C MET A 1 -15.75 -30.80 1.96
N ALA A 2 -15.81 -29.48 2.04
CA ALA A 2 -14.71 -28.54 1.87
C ALA A 2 -13.71 -28.62 3.03
N GLY A 3 -12.42 -28.69 2.68
CA GLY A 3 -11.31 -28.34 3.55
C GLY A 3 -10.75 -27.01 3.07
N ASP A 4 -10.84 -26.00 3.92
CA ASP A 4 -10.35 -24.65 3.69
C ASP A 4 -8.83 -24.63 3.56
N ALA A 5 -8.35 -24.21 2.39
CA ALA A 5 -6.96 -23.81 2.18
C ALA A 5 -6.87 -22.29 2.39
N GLU A 6 -6.52 -21.88 3.62
CA GLU A 6 -6.06 -20.52 3.90
C GLU A 6 -4.79 -20.24 3.08
N ALA A 7 -4.96 -19.46 2.01
CA ALA A 7 -3.87 -18.89 1.25
C ALA A 7 -3.07 -17.93 2.15
N GLY A 8 -1.78 -18.21 2.31
CA GLY A 8 -0.84 -17.44 3.11
C GLY A 8 -0.83 -15.96 2.73
N ALA A 9 -1.39 -15.14 3.62
CA ALA A 9 -1.25 -13.69 3.57
C ALA A 9 0.23 -13.30 3.76
N PRO A 10 0.76 -12.33 3.00
CA PRO A 10 2.15 -11.91 3.13
C PRO A 10 2.42 -11.38 4.53
N THR A 11 3.40 -11.97 5.20
CA THR A 11 3.90 -11.60 6.54
C THR A 11 4.60 -10.24 6.51
N GLY A 12 3.81 -9.18 6.32
CA GLY A 12 4.26 -7.79 6.39
C GLY A 12 4.03 -7.21 7.78
N VAL A 13 5.03 -7.39 8.67
CA VAL A 13 5.37 -6.59 9.87
C VAL A 13 4.22 -6.27 10.85
N PRO A 14 4.25 -6.70 12.13
CA PRO A 14 3.20 -6.44 13.13
C PRO A 14 2.84 -4.95 13.30
N ARG A 15 3.77 -4.05 12.96
CA ARG A 15 3.54 -2.59 12.91
C ARG A 15 2.40 -2.21 11.96
N ARG A 16 2.27 -2.82 10.77
CA ARG A 16 1.21 -2.44 9.80
C ARG A 16 -0.19 -2.72 10.32
N ARG A 17 -0.41 -3.85 11.01
CA ARG A 17 -1.72 -4.18 11.62
C ARG A 17 -2.10 -3.22 12.75
N VAL A 18 -1.14 -2.87 13.61
CA VAL A 18 -1.36 -1.93 14.71
C VAL A 18 -1.68 -0.53 14.17
N TYR A 19 -0.91 -0.04 13.20
CA TYR A 19 -1.21 1.25 12.54
C TYR A 19 -2.57 1.26 11.82
N ALA A 20 -2.93 0.17 11.14
CA ALA A 20 -4.21 0.04 10.46
C ALA A 20 -5.40 -0.01 11.45
N TRP A 21 -5.23 -0.62 12.61
CA TRP A 21 -6.25 -0.62 13.66
C TRP A 21 -6.45 0.77 14.27
N PHE A 22 -5.35 1.48 14.54
CA PHE A 22 -5.37 2.86 15.06
C PHE A 22 -5.95 3.86 14.06
N SER A 23 -5.72 3.68 12.76
CA SER A 23 -6.33 4.54 11.73
C SER A 23 -7.82 4.25 11.56
N ALA A 24 -8.25 2.99 11.68
CA ALA A 24 -9.67 2.60 11.64
C ALA A 24 -10.46 3.06 12.88
N HIS A 25 -9.85 3.06 14.07
CA HIS A 25 -10.50 3.41 15.35
C HIS A 25 -10.12 4.79 15.87
N ARG A 26 -9.89 5.75 14.97
CA ARG A 26 -9.38 7.09 15.32
C ARG A 26 -10.22 7.81 16.40
N GLN A 27 -11.55 7.66 16.34
CA GLN A 27 -12.47 8.26 17.32
C GLN A 27 -12.37 7.61 18.71
N LEU A 28 -12.20 6.28 18.77
CA LEU A 28 -12.05 5.56 20.03
C LEU A 28 -10.74 5.94 20.72
N VAL A 29 -9.66 6.12 19.96
CA VAL A 29 -8.36 6.57 20.49
C VAL A 29 -8.44 7.97 21.07
N ASP A 30 -9.08 8.90 20.35
CA ASP A 30 -9.24 10.28 20.83
C ASP A 30 -10.22 10.35 22.02
N ALA A 31 -11.26 9.51 22.07
CA ALA A 31 -12.16 9.39 23.21
C ALA A 31 -11.46 8.80 24.45
N LEU A 32 -10.66 7.74 24.29
CA LEU A 32 -9.87 7.16 25.38
C LEU A 32 -8.85 8.16 25.91
N LEU A 33 -8.20 8.91 25.03
CA LEU A 33 -7.26 9.96 25.44
C LEU A 33 -7.98 11.10 26.18
N ALA A 34 -9.16 11.54 25.70
CA ALA A 34 -9.95 12.54 26.40
C ALA A 34 -10.43 12.05 27.77
N ALA A 35 -10.85 10.79 27.88
CA ALA A 35 -11.24 10.17 29.15
C ALA A 35 -10.05 10.09 30.13
N LEU A 36 -8.87 9.70 29.63
CA LEU A 36 -7.64 9.67 30.42
C LEU A 36 -7.24 11.08 30.89
N LEU A 37 -7.29 12.07 30.00
CA LEU A 37 -7.02 13.47 30.36
C LEU A 37 -8.03 13.98 31.39
N TRP A 38 -9.31 13.66 31.24
CA TRP A 38 -10.34 14.06 32.20
C TRP A 38 -10.10 13.43 33.58
N LEU A 39 -9.75 12.14 33.61
CA LEU A 39 -9.42 11.41 34.83
C LEU A 39 -8.20 12.00 35.55
N ILE A 40 -7.21 12.49 34.81
CA ILE A 40 -5.99 13.06 35.39
C ILE A 40 -6.18 14.53 35.78
N MET A 41 -6.89 15.30 34.96
CA MET A 41 -6.92 16.76 35.08
C MET A 41 -8.13 17.32 35.81
N VAL A 42 -9.27 16.62 35.79
CA VAL A 42 -10.54 17.09 36.35
C VAL A 42 -10.95 16.25 37.54
N ALA A 43 -10.94 14.92 37.43
CA ALA A 43 -11.43 14.02 38.46
C ALA A 43 -10.83 14.25 39.87
N PRO A 44 -9.53 14.55 40.05
CA PRO A 44 -8.96 14.78 41.38
C PRO A 44 -9.55 15.99 42.12
N PHE A 45 -10.09 16.96 41.38
CA PHE A 45 -10.60 18.21 41.93
C PHE A 45 -12.11 18.18 42.17
N VAL A 46 -12.82 17.20 41.62
CA VAL A 46 -14.29 17.10 41.71
C VAL A 46 -14.75 17.07 43.17
N ALA A 47 -14.17 16.20 44.00
CA ALA A 47 -14.53 16.11 45.41
C ALA A 47 -14.26 17.42 46.16
N GLY A 48 -13.16 18.10 45.85
CA GLY A 48 -12.83 19.41 46.41
C GLY A 48 -13.84 20.49 46.03
N PHE A 49 -14.25 20.54 44.76
CA PHE A 49 -15.27 21.49 44.30
C PHE A 49 -16.60 21.36 45.07
N PHE A 50 -17.05 20.12 45.28
CA PHE A 50 -18.26 19.84 46.05
C PHE A 50 -18.11 20.18 47.54
N ALA A 51 -16.93 19.91 48.12
CA ALA A 51 -16.64 20.22 49.52
C ALA A 51 -16.56 21.73 49.78
N ASP A 52 -15.88 22.48 48.91
CA ASP A 52 -15.60 23.90 49.10
C ASP A 52 -16.78 24.81 48.71
N SER A 53 -17.52 24.44 47.65
CA SER A 53 -18.53 25.31 47.04
C SER A 53 -19.96 24.78 47.16
N GLY A 54 -20.15 23.58 47.71
CA GLY A 54 -21.46 22.91 47.80
C GLY A 54 -21.94 22.31 46.47
N PHE A 55 -23.11 21.68 46.50
CA PHE A 55 -23.60 20.84 45.38
C PHE A 55 -23.76 21.59 44.05
N LEU A 56 -24.41 22.74 44.06
CA LEU A 56 -24.74 23.47 42.83
C LEU A 56 -23.49 24.10 42.19
N LEU A 57 -22.69 24.84 42.96
CA LEU A 57 -21.50 25.52 42.45
C LEU A 57 -20.36 24.53 42.14
N GLY A 58 -20.16 23.50 42.96
CA GLY A 58 -19.17 22.45 42.70
C GLY A 58 -19.52 21.62 41.46
N GLY A 59 -20.82 21.36 41.24
CA GLY A 59 -21.33 20.77 40.00
C GLY A 59 -21.04 21.66 38.78
N ALA A 60 -21.31 22.96 38.88
CA ALA A 60 -21.04 23.91 37.80
C ALA A 60 -19.54 24.02 37.45
N GLN A 61 -18.66 24.07 38.45
CA GLN A 61 -17.20 24.02 38.27
C GLN A 61 -16.78 22.73 37.56
N THR A 62 -17.28 21.58 38.01
CA THR A 62 -16.98 20.29 37.39
C THR A 62 -17.38 20.27 35.90
N VAL A 63 -18.57 20.77 35.56
CA VAL A 63 -19.04 20.89 34.18
C VAL A 63 -18.13 21.80 33.37
N LEU A 64 -17.74 22.94 33.92
CA LEU A 64 -16.87 23.90 33.23
C LEU A 64 -15.47 23.32 32.94
N TYR A 65 -14.80 22.72 33.92
CA TYR A 65 -13.50 22.08 33.69
C TYR A 65 -13.61 20.85 32.79
N SER A 66 -14.72 20.14 32.82
CA SER A 66 -15.02 19.06 31.87
C SER A 66 -15.13 19.60 30.43
N ALA A 67 -15.71 20.78 30.24
CA ALA A 67 -15.80 21.45 28.93
C ALA A 67 -14.44 21.88 28.36
N LEU A 68 -13.39 21.99 29.19
CA LEU A 68 -12.02 22.22 28.71
C LEU A 68 -11.37 20.96 28.13
N VAL A 69 -11.83 19.76 28.50
CA VAL A 69 -11.17 18.48 28.16
C VAL A 69 -11.99 17.60 27.24
N ILE A 70 -13.29 17.41 27.52
CA ILE A 70 -14.18 16.51 26.76
C ILE A 70 -14.19 16.85 25.25
N PRO A 71 -14.27 18.12 24.81
CA PRO A 71 -14.28 18.44 23.39
C PRO A 71 -13.02 17.99 22.64
N LEU A 72 -11.92 17.67 23.34
CA LEU A 72 -10.72 17.12 22.72
C LEU A 72 -10.95 15.73 22.11
N ALA A 73 -12.00 15.00 22.54
CA ALA A 73 -12.39 13.71 21.95
C ALA A 73 -12.75 13.84 20.46
N TRP A 74 -13.29 14.99 20.05
CA TRP A 74 -13.69 15.27 18.67
C TRP A 74 -12.74 16.23 17.96
N ARG A 75 -11.56 16.50 18.51
CA ARG A 75 -10.60 17.49 17.97
C ARG A 75 -10.15 17.22 16.53
N ARG A 76 -10.26 15.97 16.07
CA ARG A 76 -9.83 15.53 14.74
C ARG A 76 -10.95 15.51 13.71
N THR A 77 -12.18 15.24 14.14
CA THR A 77 -13.37 15.16 13.27
C THR A 77 -14.10 16.50 13.20
N ALA A 78 -14.13 17.24 14.30
CA ALA A 78 -14.82 18.51 14.43
C ALA A 78 -13.95 19.53 15.20
N PRO A 79 -12.81 19.97 14.62
CA PRO A 79 -11.88 20.90 15.29
C PRO A 79 -12.52 22.25 15.60
N THR A 80 -13.41 22.75 14.73
CA THR A 80 -14.08 24.05 14.92
C THR A 80 -14.99 24.09 16.14
N PRO A 81 -16.00 23.21 16.30
CA PRO A 81 -16.83 23.23 17.51
C PRO A 81 -16.04 22.87 18.76
N SER A 82 -15.05 21.97 18.66
CA SER A 82 -14.15 21.67 19.78
C SER A 82 -13.43 22.93 20.27
N GLY A 83 -12.84 23.70 19.34
CA GLY A 83 -12.20 24.98 19.64
C GLY A 83 -13.14 26.00 20.26
N ILE A 84 -14.35 26.16 19.70
CA ILE A 84 -15.35 27.12 20.20
C ILE A 84 -15.76 26.79 21.64
N ILE A 85 -16.04 25.52 21.95
CA ILE A 85 -16.44 25.11 23.30
C ILE A 85 -15.32 25.38 24.30
N ILE A 86 -14.08 25.03 23.96
CA ILE A 86 -12.93 25.23 24.84
C ILE A 86 -12.66 26.72 25.07
N ILE A 87 -12.70 27.55 24.02
CA ILE A 87 -12.54 29.01 24.13
C ILE A 87 -13.66 29.60 24.99
N ALA A 88 -14.92 29.19 24.78
CA ALA A 88 -16.05 29.65 25.58
C ALA A 88 -15.89 29.26 27.06
N ALA A 89 -15.44 28.04 27.35
CA ALA A 89 -15.16 27.58 28.70
C ALA A 89 -14.03 28.39 29.35
N TYR A 90 -12.96 28.73 28.63
CA TYR A 90 -11.90 29.64 29.14
C TYR A 90 -12.43 31.04 29.43
N LEU A 91 -13.28 31.60 28.56
CA LEU A 91 -13.88 32.92 28.78
C LEU A 91 -14.80 32.93 30.01
N ILE A 92 -15.60 31.87 30.21
CA ILE A 92 -16.45 31.71 31.39
C ILE A 92 -15.59 31.54 32.65
N GLN A 93 -14.54 30.72 32.60
CA GLN A 93 -13.60 30.53 33.70
C GLN A 93 -12.94 31.86 34.10
N TYR A 94 -12.51 32.64 33.10
CA TYR A 94 -11.91 33.96 33.31
C TYR A 94 -12.90 34.94 33.93
N ALA A 95 -14.13 35.02 33.40
CA ALA A 95 -15.16 35.92 33.91
C ALA A 95 -15.57 35.62 35.36
N LEU A 96 -15.59 34.34 35.74
CA LEU A 96 -15.92 33.88 37.08
C LEU A 96 -14.71 33.89 38.03
N GLN A 97 -13.52 34.30 37.57
CA GLN A 97 -12.27 34.32 38.33
C GLN A 97 -11.97 32.97 39.02
N LEU A 98 -12.28 31.87 38.33
CA LEU A 98 -12.05 30.52 38.84
C LEU A 98 -10.57 30.14 38.76
N PRO A 99 -10.06 29.30 39.68
CA PRO A 99 -8.64 28.97 39.75
C PRO A 99 -8.13 28.29 38.48
N ILE A 100 -6.87 28.52 38.15
CA ILE A 100 -6.18 27.83 37.06
C ILE A 100 -5.79 26.43 37.55
N LEU A 101 -6.20 25.40 36.81
CA LEU A 101 -5.96 23.99 37.14
C LEU A 101 -5.21 23.28 36.02
N LEU A 102 -4.84 22.00 36.22
CA LEU A 102 -4.19 21.18 35.19
C LEU A 102 -5.02 21.11 33.90
N ALA A 103 -6.36 21.16 34.01
CA ALA A 103 -7.27 21.21 32.86
C ALA A 103 -6.99 22.41 31.93
N ASN A 104 -6.43 23.51 32.44
CA ASN A 104 -6.05 24.69 31.63
C ASN A 104 -4.89 24.41 30.67
N THR A 105 -4.21 23.26 30.76
CA THR A 105 -3.25 22.85 29.72
C THR A 105 -3.92 22.40 28.43
N SER A 106 -5.26 22.22 28.41
CA SER A 106 -6.03 21.90 27.21
C SER A 106 -5.88 22.94 26.09
N VAL A 107 -5.51 24.18 26.41
CA VAL A 107 -5.16 25.23 25.44
C VAL A 107 -4.07 24.77 24.47
N PHE A 108 -3.05 24.05 24.94
CA PHE A 108 -2.00 23.53 24.06
C PHE A 108 -2.58 22.49 23.10
N TRP A 109 -3.42 21.59 23.61
CA TRP A 109 -4.05 20.55 22.81
C TRP A 109 -5.01 21.11 21.75
N VAL A 110 -5.77 22.14 22.09
CA VAL A 110 -6.72 22.76 21.15
C VAL A 110 -5.99 23.57 20.08
N VAL A 111 -4.93 24.31 20.43
CA VAL A 111 -4.10 25.04 19.46
C VAL A 111 -3.44 24.08 18.47
N TYR A 112 -2.89 22.97 18.96
CA TYR A 112 -2.40 21.89 18.11
C TYR A 112 -3.49 21.38 17.16
N ALA A 113 -4.68 21.08 17.68
CA ALA A 113 -5.77 20.51 16.88
C ALA A 113 -6.30 21.49 15.81
N LEU A 114 -6.45 22.77 16.15
CA LEU A 114 -6.82 23.81 15.19
C LEU A 114 -5.75 23.97 14.11
N ALA A 115 -4.47 23.94 14.48
CA ALA A 115 -3.34 24.02 13.56
C ALA A 115 -3.20 22.77 12.67
N ALA A 116 -3.48 21.58 13.18
CA ALA A 116 -3.40 20.32 12.43
C ALA A 116 -4.60 20.06 11.53
N TYR A 117 -5.82 20.27 12.03
CA TYR A 117 -7.05 19.78 11.40
C TYR A 117 -8.04 20.88 11.00
N GLY A 118 -7.98 22.08 11.58
CA GLY A 118 -8.91 23.18 11.28
C GLY A 118 -8.66 23.89 9.95
N PRO A 119 -9.46 24.88 9.55
CA PRO A 119 -9.12 25.78 8.43
C PRO A 119 -7.96 26.72 8.81
N ARG A 120 -7.23 27.22 7.79
CA ARG A 120 -6.03 28.08 7.98
C ARG A 120 -6.32 29.32 8.82
N TRP A 121 -7.44 30.00 8.58
CA TRP A 121 -7.83 31.17 9.36
C TRP A 121 -8.02 30.85 10.85
N LEU A 122 -8.68 29.73 11.16
CA LEU A 122 -8.94 29.31 12.54
C LEU A 122 -7.66 28.92 13.30
N SER A 123 -6.64 28.43 12.59
CA SER A 123 -5.32 28.15 13.17
C SER A 123 -4.66 29.42 13.71
N TYR A 124 -4.64 30.50 12.90
CA TYR A 124 -4.05 31.77 13.31
C TYR A 124 -4.88 32.49 14.35
N THR A 125 -6.22 32.53 14.19
CA THR A 125 -7.09 33.18 15.18
C THR A 125 -7.06 32.45 16.51
N GLY A 126 -7.01 31.11 16.51
CA GLY A 126 -6.89 30.31 17.73
C GLY A 126 -5.59 30.56 18.48
N LEU A 127 -4.46 30.67 17.77
CA LEU A 127 -3.17 31.02 18.37
C LEU A 127 -3.18 32.43 18.98
N LEU A 128 -3.65 33.43 18.22
CA LEU A 128 -3.73 34.81 18.68
C LEU A 128 -4.68 34.96 19.88
N ALA A 129 -5.84 34.32 19.83
CA ALA A 129 -6.80 34.29 20.94
C ALA A 129 -6.20 33.64 22.19
N SER A 130 -5.44 32.55 22.03
CA SER A 130 -4.78 31.87 23.16
C SER A 130 -3.67 32.73 23.77
N LEU A 131 -2.91 33.45 22.94
CA LEU A 131 -1.84 34.33 23.39
C LEU A 131 -2.39 35.57 24.13
N ALA A 132 -3.48 36.15 23.61
CA ALA A 132 -4.21 37.24 24.26
C ALA A 132 -4.89 36.77 25.56
N GLY A 133 -5.51 35.59 25.54
CA GLY A 133 -6.11 34.97 26.72
C GLY A 133 -5.08 34.66 27.81
N ALA A 134 -3.88 34.19 27.44
CA ALA A 134 -2.78 33.98 28.37
C ALA A 134 -2.33 35.30 29.02
N ALA A 135 -2.17 36.38 28.23
CA ALA A 135 -1.84 37.70 28.78
C ALA A 135 -2.91 38.17 29.77
N ALA A 136 -4.19 38.10 29.39
CA ALA A 136 -5.31 38.50 30.23
C ALA A 136 -5.38 37.69 31.53
N ALA A 137 -5.17 36.37 31.45
CA ALA A 137 -5.17 35.48 32.61
C ALA A 137 -4.00 35.76 33.56
N ILE A 138 -2.79 35.96 33.04
CA ILE A 138 -1.61 36.32 33.86
C ILE A 138 -1.87 37.64 34.58
N VAL A 139 -2.31 38.67 33.85
CA VAL A 139 -2.60 39.99 34.44
C VAL A 139 -3.68 39.86 35.51
N SER A 140 -4.81 39.22 35.21
CA SER A 140 -5.89 39.01 36.19
C SER A 140 -5.39 38.28 37.44
N TYR A 141 -4.58 37.23 37.28
CA TYR A 141 -4.04 36.49 38.41
C TYR A 141 -3.00 37.29 39.20
N SER A 142 -2.26 38.21 38.57
CA SER A 142 -1.36 39.13 39.28
C SER A 142 -2.10 40.26 40.01
N PHE A 143 -3.35 40.55 39.67
CA PHE A 143 -4.17 41.57 40.36
C PHE A 143 -5.06 40.98 41.44
N PHE A 144 -5.63 39.80 41.20
CA PHE A 144 -6.59 39.13 42.09
C PHE A 144 -5.99 37.93 42.85
N GLY A 145 -4.84 37.41 42.41
CA GLY A 145 -4.11 36.35 43.10
C GLY A 145 -3.31 36.88 44.28
N VAL A 146 -2.76 35.96 45.07
CA VAL A 146 -2.12 36.13 46.40
C VAL A 146 -0.84 37.02 46.39
N SER A 147 -0.65 37.91 45.42
CA SER A 147 0.46 38.86 45.40
C SER A 147 0.27 39.94 46.47
N THR A 148 1.24 40.06 47.37
CA THR A 148 1.31 41.10 48.41
C THR A 148 1.68 42.49 47.87
N SER A 149 2.06 42.59 46.60
CA SER A 149 2.43 43.82 45.90
C SER A 149 1.22 44.47 45.21
N LEU A 150 1.06 45.80 45.39
CA LEU A 150 -0.03 46.59 44.79
C LEU A 150 0.03 46.69 43.25
N LEU A 151 1.19 46.43 42.65
CA LEU A 151 1.37 46.43 41.19
C LEU A 151 2.07 45.13 40.76
N PRO A 152 1.61 44.46 39.68
CA PRO A 152 2.31 43.33 39.09
C PRO A 152 3.71 43.76 38.62
N ASN A 153 4.73 42.97 38.95
CA ASN A 153 6.04 43.15 38.38
C ASN A 153 5.98 42.83 36.87
N LEU A 154 6.24 43.83 36.03
CA LEU A 154 6.20 43.70 34.58
C LEU A 154 7.16 42.61 34.07
N ALA A 155 8.31 42.42 34.73
CA ALA A 155 9.26 41.39 34.34
C ALA A 155 8.69 39.98 34.53
N ASP A 156 7.96 39.73 35.61
CA ASP A 156 7.37 38.42 35.91
C ASP A 156 6.20 38.12 34.97
N VAL A 157 5.34 39.10 34.72
CA VAL A 157 4.23 39.01 33.75
C VAL A 157 4.78 38.70 32.35
N LEU A 158 5.81 39.44 31.91
CA LEU A 158 6.42 39.25 30.61
C LEU A 158 7.09 37.87 30.51
N THR A 159 7.78 37.43 31.56
CA THR A 159 8.47 36.14 31.59
C THR A 159 7.47 34.98 31.51
N ALA A 160 6.38 35.04 32.29
CA ALA A 160 5.31 34.04 32.22
C ALA A 160 4.62 34.02 30.85
N TRP A 161 4.36 35.20 30.28
CA TRP A 161 3.73 35.31 28.97
C TRP A 161 4.62 34.79 27.85
N LEU A 162 5.91 35.09 27.85
CA LEU A 162 6.89 34.55 26.91
C LEU A 162 7.02 33.03 27.05
N PHE A 163 7.02 32.51 28.27
CA PHE A 163 7.08 31.07 28.52
C PHE A 163 5.85 30.36 27.94
N ILE A 164 4.63 30.79 28.31
CA ILE A 164 3.39 30.20 27.78
C ILE A 164 3.32 30.39 26.25
N GLY A 165 3.69 31.57 25.75
CA GLY A 165 3.77 31.88 24.33
C GLY A 165 4.70 30.94 23.56
N ALA A 166 5.85 30.58 24.14
CA ALA A 166 6.77 29.61 23.55
C ALA A 166 6.12 28.21 23.45
N PHE A 167 5.45 27.73 24.50
CA PHE A 167 4.74 26.44 24.45
C PHE A 167 3.55 26.45 23.48
N LEU A 168 2.81 27.56 23.40
CA LEU A 168 1.75 27.74 22.40
C LEU A 168 2.31 27.73 20.99
N GLY A 169 3.43 28.42 20.76
CA GLY A 169 4.14 28.44 19.49
C GLY A 169 4.64 27.06 19.08
N ILE A 170 5.23 26.29 20.00
CA ILE A 170 5.67 24.91 19.77
C ILE A 170 4.46 24.02 19.44
N SER A 171 3.37 24.14 20.20
CA SER A 171 2.15 23.36 19.98
C SER A 171 1.55 23.65 18.60
N TRP A 172 1.47 24.92 18.23
CA TRP A 172 1.01 25.38 16.93
C TRP A 172 1.91 24.87 15.80
N LEU A 173 3.24 24.99 15.94
CA LEU A 173 4.22 24.53 14.96
C LEU A 173 4.13 23.02 14.76
N MET A 174 3.95 22.24 15.83
CA MET A 174 3.73 20.80 15.74
C MET A 174 2.43 20.47 15.01
N GLY A 175 1.38 21.27 15.21
CA GLY A 175 0.13 21.13 14.47
C GLY A 175 0.29 21.43 12.98
N ASP A 176 0.95 22.53 12.63
CA ASP A 176 1.21 22.90 11.23
C ASP A 176 2.13 21.88 10.53
N LEU A 177 3.17 21.39 11.21
CA LEU A 177 4.02 20.31 10.71
C LEU A 177 3.22 19.02 10.48
N ALA A 178 2.31 18.66 11.39
CA ALA A 178 1.44 17.50 11.23
C ALA A 178 0.52 17.65 10.01
N ARG A 179 -0.02 18.85 9.76
CA ARG A 179 -0.80 19.17 8.56
C ARG A 179 0.05 19.05 7.29
N SER A 180 1.24 19.63 7.28
CA SER A 180 2.17 19.59 6.14
C SER A 180 2.53 18.14 5.79
N ARG A 181 2.87 17.34 6.81
CA ARG A 181 3.14 15.91 6.65
C ARG A 181 1.96 15.14 6.06
N GLN A 182 0.73 15.40 6.52
CA GLN A 182 -0.47 14.75 5.97
C GLN A 182 -0.65 15.04 4.48
N LYS A 183 -0.44 16.29 4.05
CA LYS A 183 -0.51 16.66 2.62
C LYS A 183 0.59 16.01 1.77
N ILE A 184 1.80 15.93 2.31
CA ILE A 184 2.92 15.28 1.62
C ILE A 184 2.62 13.79 1.46
N VAL A 185 2.19 13.11 2.52
CA VAL A 185 1.86 11.68 2.48
C VAL A 185 0.74 11.41 1.48
N SER A 186 -0.35 12.18 1.50
CA SER A 186 -1.44 11.99 0.52
C SER A 186 -0.95 12.20 -0.91
N SER A 187 -0.10 13.21 -1.15
CA SER A 187 0.47 13.44 -2.49
C SER A 187 1.41 12.32 -2.95
N LEU A 188 2.14 11.69 -2.03
CA LEU A 188 3.01 10.56 -2.33
C LEU A 188 2.20 9.29 -2.63
N GLU A 189 1.13 9.05 -1.88
CA GLU A 189 0.20 7.94 -2.13
C GLU A 189 -0.47 8.07 -3.50
N GLU A 190 -0.96 9.27 -3.86
CA GLU A 190 -1.52 9.51 -5.19
C GLU A 190 -0.51 9.34 -6.33
N ARG A 191 0.75 9.72 -6.10
CA ARG A 191 1.83 9.53 -7.09
C ARG A 191 2.23 8.07 -7.22
N ALA A 192 2.31 7.35 -6.11
CA ALA A 192 2.60 5.92 -6.11
C ALA A 192 1.52 5.14 -6.87
N TYR A 193 0.24 5.44 -6.61
CA TYR A 193 -0.89 4.85 -7.32
C TYR A 193 -0.84 5.13 -8.84
N ARG A 194 -0.52 6.37 -9.23
CA ARG A 194 -0.35 6.74 -10.65
C ARG A 194 0.79 5.97 -11.32
N LEU A 195 1.96 5.87 -10.67
CA LEU A 195 3.10 5.12 -11.20
C LEU A 195 2.82 3.62 -11.32
N GLU A 196 2.03 3.04 -10.41
CA GLU A 196 1.59 1.64 -10.52
C GLU A 196 0.69 1.42 -11.73
N MET A 197 -0.24 2.35 -11.99
CA MET A 197 -1.12 2.29 -13.15
C MET A 197 -0.34 2.47 -14.46
N GLU A 198 0.57 3.45 -14.54
CA GLU A 198 1.44 3.68 -15.71
C GLU A 198 2.29 2.44 -16.02
N ARG A 199 2.91 1.82 -15.00
CA ARG A 199 3.68 0.58 -15.19
C ARG A 199 2.82 -0.57 -15.68
N HIS A 200 1.57 -0.66 -15.27
CA HIS A 200 0.65 -1.68 -15.79
C HIS A 200 0.39 -1.46 -17.27
N GLN A 201 0.09 -0.21 -17.66
CA GLN A 201 -0.15 0.16 -19.05
C GLN A 201 1.08 -0.05 -19.94
N GLU A 202 2.27 0.35 -19.49
CA GLU A 202 3.53 0.11 -20.21
C GLU A 202 3.77 -1.38 -20.45
N ARG A 203 3.48 -2.24 -19.47
CA ARG A 203 3.60 -3.70 -19.63
C ARG A 203 2.62 -4.25 -20.65
N GLU A 204 1.37 -3.77 -20.65
CA GLU A 204 0.36 -4.19 -21.62
C GLU A 204 0.72 -3.74 -23.03
N LEU A 205 1.19 -2.50 -23.19
CA LEU A 205 1.66 -1.97 -24.47
C LEU A 205 2.88 -2.74 -24.97
N ALA A 206 3.89 -2.98 -24.12
CA ALA A 206 5.05 -3.78 -24.48
C ALA A 206 4.67 -5.20 -24.90
N ALA A 207 3.73 -5.84 -24.19
CA ALA A 207 3.22 -7.16 -24.56
C ALA A 207 2.45 -7.15 -25.90
N ALA A 208 1.68 -6.09 -26.18
CA ALA A 208 0.99 -5.93 -27.46
C ALA A 208 1.96 -5.69 -28.62
N ASP A 209 2.98 -4.84 -28.43
CA ASP A 209 4.02 -4.59 -29.41
C ASP A 209 4.82 -5.85 -29.72
N GLU A 210 5.14 -6.64 -28.69
CA GLU A 210 5.78 -7.94 -28.84
C GLU A 210 4.93 -8.89 -29.69
N ARG A 211 3.63 -9.02 -29.37
CA ARG A 211 2.69 -9.84 -30.16
C ARG A 211 2.62 -9.39 -31.62
N ASN A 212 2.59 -8.08 -31.87
CA ASN A 212 2.59 -7.53 -33.23
C ASN A 212 3.92 -7.77 -33.97
N ARG A 213 5.05 -7.74 -33.27
CA ARG A 213 6.36 -8.10 -33.84
C ARG A 213 6.36 -9.55 -34.28
N ILE A 214 5.96 -10.47 -33.40
CA ILE A 214 5.91 -11.91 -33.69
C ILE A 214 4.92 -12.21 -34.83
N ALA A 215 3.76 -11.54 -34.86
CA ALA A 215 2.81 -11.70 -35.96
C ALA A 215 3.40 -11.31 -37.33
N ARG A 216 4.18 -10.22 -37.39
CA ARG A 216 4.88 -9.80 -38.62
C ARG A 216 5.96 -10.78 -39.02
N GLU A 217 6.80 -11.21 -38.09
CA GLU A 217 7.85 -12.19 -38.34
C GLU A 217 7.28 -13.53 -38.86
N MET A 218 6.17 -13.99 -38.26
CA MET A 218 5.43 -15.15 -38.78
C MET A 218 4.88 -14.90 -40.19
N HIS A 219 4.32 -13.73 -40.47
CA HIS A 219 3.81 -13.39 -41.79
C HIS A 219 4.92 -13.39 -42.85
N ASP A 220 6.08 -12.83 -42.53
CA ASP A 220 7.22 -12.76 -43.45
C ASP A 220 7.75 -14.16 -43.80
N ILE A 221 7.87 -15.06 -42.80
CA ILE A 221 8.27 -16.46 -43.01
C ILE A 221 7.25 -17.19 -43.92
N VAL A 222 5.95 -17.02 -43.66
CA VAL A 222 4.89 -17.65 -44.46
C VAL A 222 4.88 -17.11 -45.88
N ALA A 223 4.91 -15.79 -46.05
CA ALA A 223 4.85 -15.14 -47.34
C ALA A 223 6.07 -15.51 -48.21
N HIS A 224 7.26 -15.54 -47.62
CA HIS A 224 8.48 -15.91 -48.33
C HIS A 224 8.48 -17.39 -48.75
N SER A 225 8.16 -18.30 -47.82
CA SER A 225 8.10 -19.73 -48.12
C SER A 225 7.06 -20.07 -49.17
N LEU A 226 5.87 -19.47 -49.10
CA LEU A 226 4.82 -19.65 -50.10
C LEU A 226 5.25 -19.13 -51.47
N SER A 227 5.95 -18.00 -51.53
CA SER A 227 6.48 -17.46 -52.80
C SER A 227 7.48 -18.41 -53.47
N VAL A 228 8.39 -19.02 -52.69
CA VAL A 228 9.33 -20.03 -53.19
C VAL A 228 8.60 -21.28 -53.68
N VAL A 229 7.63 -21.77 -52.92
CA VAL A 229 6.81 -22.94 -53.29
C VAL A 229 6.05 -22.68 -54.60
N ILE A 230 5.43 -21.52 -54.76
CA ILE A 230 4.71 -21.15 -55.99
C ILE A 230 5.67 -21.11 -57.19
N ALA A 231 6.81 -20.43 -57.05
CA ALA A 231 7.80 -20.32 -58.13
C ALA A 231 8.35 -21.70 -58.55
N GLN A 232 8.65 -22.57 -57.58
CA GLN A 232 9.11 -23.94 -57.84
C GLN A 232 8.00 -24.81 -58.46
N ALA A 233 6.75 -24.65 -58.05
CA ALA A 233 5.62 -25.39 -58.61
C ALA A 233 5.35 -25.00 -60.07
N ASP A 234 5.41 -23.70 -60.40
CA ASP A 234 5.29 -23.22 -61.77
C ASP A 234 6.45 -23.73 -62.65
N GLY A 235 7.68 -23.73 -62.11
CA GLY A 235 8.86 -24.33 -62.76
C GLY A 235 8.68 -25.82 -63.03
N ALA A 236 8.26 -26.61 -62.03
CA ALA A 236 8.00 -28.04 -62.17
C ALA A 236 6.93 -28.31 -63.24
N ARG A 237 5.84 -27.52 -63.26
CA ARG A 237 4.77 -27.63 -64.27
C ARG A 237 5.29 -27.37 -65.68
N TYR A 238 6.22 -26.43 -65.85
CA TYR A 238 6.81 -26.11 -67.15
C TYR A 238 7.67 -27.25 -67.70
N VAL A 239 8.52 -27.87 -66.88
CA VAL A 239 9.45 -28.93 -67.33
C VAL A 239 8.85 -30.35 -67.33
N ALA A 240 7.70 -30.57 -66.68
CA ALA A 240 7.12 -31.90 -66.48
C ALA A 240 6.91 -32.74 -67.76
N ARG A 241 6.58 -32.10 -68.89
CA ARG A 241 6.42 -32.80 -70.17
C ARG A 241 7.74 -33.12 -70.87
N GLN A 242 8.79 -32.36 -70.59
CA GLN A 242 10.10 -32.47 -71.26
C GLN A 242 11.06 -33.34 -70.47
N ASN A 243 11.05 -33.22 -69.13
CA ASN A 243 11.92 -33.97 -68.24
C ASN A 243 11.17 -34.33 -66.93
N PRO A 244 10.47 -35.47 -66.91
CA PRO A 244 9.69 -35.91 -65.75
C PRO A 244 10.53 -36.09 -64.48
N ALA A 245 11.78 -36.54 -64.61
CA ALA A 245 12.67 -36.75 -63.47
C ALA A 245 13.02 -35.43 -62.75
N VAL A 246 13.23 -34.35 -63.50
CA VAL A 246 13.47 -33.02 -62.92
C VAL A 246 12.22 -32.50 -62.21
N ALA A 247 11.03 -32.70 -62.78
CA ALA A 247 9.79 -32.31 -62.13
C ALA A 247 9.54 -33.07 -60.82
N GLU A 248 9.84 -34.38 -60.77
CA GLU A 248 9.75 -35.17 -59.54
C GLU A 248 10.72 -34.65 -58.47
N GLN A 249 11.96 -34.30 -58.85
CA GLN A 249 12.94 -33.72 -57.95
C GLN A 249 12.48 -32.37 -57.40
N THR A 250 11.91 -31.50 -58.23
CA THR A 250 11.37 -30.20 -57.79
C THR A 250 10.20 -30.36 -56.82
N LEU A 251 9.31 -31.33 -57.05
CA LEU A 251 8.21 -31.63 -56.12
C LEU A 251 8.71 -32.13 -54.76
N LYS A 252 9.79 -32.92 -54.73
CA LYS A 252 10.48 -33.32 -53.48
C LYS A 252 11.03 -32.10 -52.74
N THR A 253 11.68 -31.17 -53.45
CA THR A 253 12.18 -29.91 -52.85
C THR A 253 11.05 -29.07 -52.26
N ILE A 254 9.93 -28.90 -52.98
CA ILE A 254 8.75 -28.18 -52.49
C ILE A 254 8.25 -28.79 -51.18
N ALA A 255 8.13 -30.13 -51.11
CA ALA A 255 7.67 -30.82 -49.91
C ALA A 255 8.62 -30.60 -48.73
N THR A 256 9.93 -30.59 -48.95
CA THR A 256 10.93 -30.30 -47.92
C THR A 256 10.81 -28.85 -47.43
N THR A 257 10.82 -27.86 -48.34
CA THR A 257 10.73 -26.43 -48.00
C THR A 257 9.44 -26.09 -47.24
N ALA A 258 8.30 -26.69 -47.64
CA ALA A 258 7.03 -26.51 -46.94
C ALA A 258 7.06 -27.11 -45.53
N ARG A 259 7.65 -28.30 -45.35
CA ARG A 259 7.80 -28.94 -44.02
C ARG A 259 8.74 -28.15 -43.10
N GLU A 260 9.86 -27.66 -43.63
CA GLU A 260 10.83 -26.84 -42.89
C GLU A 260 10.19 -25.52 -42.42
N SER A 261 9.43 -24.85 -43.29
CA SER A 261 8.76 -23.58 -42.97
C SER A 261 7.64 -23.76 -41.94
N LEU A 262 6.87 -24.87 -42.02
CA LEU A 262 5.90 -25.26 -40.99
C LEU A 262 6.56 -25.59 -39.66
N ALA A 263 7.74 -26.24 -39.68
CA ALA A 263 8.49 -26.51 -38.46
C ALA A 263 9.01 -25.22 -37.82
N GLU A 264 9.46 -24.25 -38.61
CA GLU A 264 9.92 -22.94 -38.11
C GLU A 264 8.80 -22.13 -37.46
N MET A 265 7.63 -22.05 -38.11
CA MET A 265 6.45 -21.43 -37.49
C MET A 265 6.06 -22.11 -36.17
N ARG A 266 6.09 -23.44 -36.12
CA ARG A 266 5.76 -24.19 -34.90
C ARG A 266 6.77 -23.96 -33.79
N ARG A 267 8.05 -23.75 -34.11
CA ARG A 267 9.07 -23.36 -33.12
C ARG A 267 8.78 -21.98 -32.54
N LEU A 268 8.54 -20.97 -33.39
CA LEU A 268 8.21 -19.61 -32.94
C LEU A 268 6.91 -19.56 -32.10
N LEU A 269 5.87 -20.27 -32.53
CA LEU A 269 4.61 -20.39 -31.78
C LEU A 269 4.72 -21.26 -30.52
N GLY A 270 5.58 -22.28 -30.54
CA GLY A 270 5.82 -23.19 -29.41
C GLY A 270 6.55 -22.50 -28.26
N VAL A 271 7.47 -21.58 -28.55
CA VAL A 271 8.16 -20.75 -27.55
C VAL A 271 7.17 -19.79 -26.85
N LEU A 272 6.10 -19.37 -27.52
CA LEU A 272 5.00 -18.59 -26.92
C LEU A 272 3.99 -19.44 -26.15
N ARG A 273 4.03 -20.78 -26.29
CA ARG A 273 3.09 -21.73 -25.70
C ARG A 273 3.77 -22.58 -24.63
N ALA A 274 4.08 -22.01 -23.46
CA ALA A 274 4.40 -22.79 -22.27
C ALA A 274 3.99 -22.07 -20.97
N PRO A 275 3.25 -22.71 -20.03
CA PRO A 275 2.21 -23.71 -20.19
C PRO A 275 0.87 -23.19 -19.60
N GLU A 276 -0.02 -22.64 -20.43
CA GLU A 276 -1.45 -22.70 -20.16
C GLU A 276 -2.02 -23.84 -21.00
N ALA A 277 -1.70 -25.08 -20.59
CA ALA A 277 -2.42 -26.24 -21.09
C ALA A 277 -3.68 -26.41 -20.23
N THR A 278 -4.74 -25.70 -20.62
CA THR A 278 -6.11 -26.09 -20.34
C THR A 278 -6.33 -27.50 -20.92
N GLY A 279 -6.17 -28.50 -20.05
CA GLY A 279 -6.43 -29.90 -20.33
C GLY A 279 -6.14 -30.70 -19.06
N THR A 280 -7.16 -31.35 -18.51
CA THR A 280 -7.16 -32.10 -17.23
C THR A 280 -6.33 -33.38 -17.30
N HIS A 281 -5.08 -33.30 -17.78
CA HIS A 281 -4.10 -34.36 -17.68
C HIS A 281 -3.07 -33.92 -16.63
N PRO A 282 -2.82 -34.73 -15.58
CA PRO A 282 -1.80 -34.40 -14.58
C PRO A 282 -0.48 -34.12 -15.29
N LEU A 283 0.20 -33.03 -14.90
CA LEU A 283 1.47 -32.63 -15.53
C LEU A 283 2.44 -33.83 -15.51
N PRO A 284 3.11 -34.15 -16.62
CA PRO A 284 4.06 -35.24 -16.67
C PRO A 284 5.22 -34.93 -15.71
N GLY A 285 5.61 -35.94 -14.96
CA GLY A 285 6.67 -35.90 -13.98
C GLY A 285 7.63 -37.06 -14.15
N LEU A 286 8.46 -37.26 -13.14
CA LEU A 286 9.55 -38.23 -13.20
C LEU A 286 9.09 -39.70 -13.24
N ALA A 287 7.81 -39.98 -12.93
CA ALA A 287 7.23 -41.31 -13.01
C ALA A 287 6.98 -41.78 -14.45
N GLN A 288 6.85 -40.85 -15.40
CA GLN A 288 6.66 -41.16 -16.82
C GLN A 288 7.98 -41.32 -17.61
N ILE A 289 9.15 -41.21 -16.97
CA ILE A 289 10.44 -41.39 -17.64
C ILE A 289 10.63 -42.82 -18.13
N ASP A 290 10.16 -43.81 -17.37
CA ASP A 290 10.31 -45.22 -17.75
C ASP A 290 9.55 -45.51 -19.05
N GLN A 291 8.39 -44.86 -19.26
CA GLN A 291 7.64 -44.93 -20.53
C GLN A 291 8.39 -44.30 -21.71
N LEU A 292 9.05 -43.14 -21.51
CA LEU A 292 9.87 -42.51 -22.56
C LEU A 292 11.06 -43.37 -22.98
N VAL A 293 11.64 -44.12 -22.04
CA VAL A 293 12.73 -45.06 -22.32
C VAL A 293 12.21 -46.22 -23.17
N ASP A 294 11.04 -46.76 -22.84
CA ASP A 294 10.45 -47.86 -23.58
C ASP A 294 10.07 -47.43 -25.01
N GLU A 295 9.50 -46.23 -25.18
CA GLU A 295 9.22 -45.64 -26.51
C GLU A 295 10.51 -45.48 -27.35
N LEU A 296 11.63 -45.10 -26.72
CA LEU A 296 12.91 -44.98 -27.41
C LEU A 296 13.51 -46.35 -27.78
N ARG A 297 13.31 -47.38 -26.96
CA ARG A 297 13.71 -48.76 -27.31
C ARG A 297 12.90 -49.29 -28.49
N ASP A 298 11.61 -49.02 -28.52
CA ASP A 298 10.72 -49.43 -29.61
C ASP A 298 11.10 -48.76 -30.95
N SER A 299 11.75 -47.60 -30.90
CA SER A 299 12.34 -46.94 -32.08
C SER A 299 13.63 -47.58 -32.61
N GLY A 300 14.11 -48.66 -31.97
CA GLY A 300 15.29 -49.43 -32.39
C GLY A 300 16.62 -48.92 -31.85
N VAL A 301 16.61 -47.93 -30.95
CA VAL A 301 17.81 -47.40 -30.30
C VAL A 301 18.18 -48.28 -29.10
N ALA A 302 19.46 -48.67 -28.98
CA ALA A 302 19.94 -49.45 -27.86
C ALA A 302 20.08 -48.57 -26.60
N VAL A 303 19.19 -48.76 -25.61
CA VAL A 303 19.12 -47.94 -24.39
C VAL A 303 19.28 -48.80 -23.13
N SER A 304 20.35 -48.55 -22.37
CA SER A 304 20.53 -49.06 -21.00
C SER A 304 20.13 -48.02 -19.97
N THR A 305 19.46 -48.45 -18.91
CA THR A 305 18.96 -47.58 -17.84
C THR A 305 19.39 -48.09 -16.48
N GLU A 306 20.00 -47.23 -15.67
CA GLU A 306 20.39 -47.53 -14.30
C GLU A 306 19.87 -46.42 -13.37
N ARG A 307 19.27 -46.80 -12.23
CA ARG A 307 18.73 -45.86 -11.23
C ARG A 307 19.51 -46.02 -9.94
N VAL A 308 20.28 -44.99 -9.58
CA VAL A 308 21.15 -45.00 -8.38
C VAL A 308 20.56 -44.11 -7.30
N GLY A 309 20.42 -44.66 -6.09
CA GLY A 309 19.93 -43.94 -4.90
C GLY A 309 18.40 -43.84 -4.79
N GLN A 310 17.93 -43.18 -3.72
CA GLN A 310 16.52 -42.93 -3.45
C GLN A 310 16.28 -41.44 -3.20
N ARG A 311 15.06 -40.95 -3.53
CA ARG A 311 14.69 -39.56 -3.31
C ARG A 311 14.65 -39.26 -1.82
N ARG A 312 15.47 -38.31 -1.35
CA ARG A 312 15.46 -37.85 0.05
C ARG A 312 14.21 -37.03 0.41
N MET A 313 13.59 -36.38 -0.57
CA MET A 313 12.36 -35.60 -0.43
C MET A 313 11.59 -35.55 -1.76
N PRO A 314 10.26 -35.39 -1.74
CA PRO A 314 9.48 -35.15 -2.95
C PRO A 314 9.90 -33.82 -3.61
N LEU A 315 10.01 -33.83 -4.93
CA LEU A 315 10.35 -32.63 -5.71
C LEU A 315 9.09 -31.76 -5.91
N PRO A 316 9.23 -30.43 -5.92
CA PRO A 316 8.16 -29.55 -6.38
C PRO A 316 7.74 -29.91 -7.81
N ALA A 317 6.44 -29.82 -8.13
CA ALA A 317 5.89 -30.23 -9.44
C ALA A 317 6.59 -29.57 -10.64
N GLY A 318 7.00 -28.30 -10.51
CA GLY A 318 7.76 -27.59 -11.56
C GLY A 318 9.16 -28.18 -11.79
N ALA A 319 9.82 -28.67 -10.74
CA ALA A 319 11.13 -29.30 -10.85
C ALA A 319 11.03 -30.71 -11.47
N GLU A 320 9.96 -31.46 -11.15
CA GLU A 320 9.71 -32.76 -11.80
C GLU A 320 9.42 -32.61 -13.29
N LEU A 321 8.62 -31.61 -13.68
CA LEU A 321 8.33 -31.31 -15.07
C LEU A 321 9.58 -30.87 -15.84
N ALA A 322 10.41 -30.01 -15.26
CA ALA A 322 11.65 -29.55 -15.88
C ALA A 322 12.61 -30.71 -16.15
N ALA A 323 12.77 -31.62 -15.19
CA ALA A 323 13.59 -32.81 -15.34
C ALA A 323 13.03 -33.79 -16.36
N TYR A 324 11.70 -34.01 -16.39
CA TYR A 324 11.04 -34.80 -17.43
C TYR A 324 11.29 -34.24 -18.83
N ARG A 325 11.12 -32.91 -19.00
CA ARG A 325 11.36 -32.23 -20.28
C ARG A 325 12.82 -32.29 -20.73
N PHE A 326 13.76 -32.21 -19.79
CA PHE A 326 15.18 -32.34 -20.09
C PHE A 326 15.51 -33.71 -20.71
N VAL A 327 14.99 -34.79 -20.11
CA VAL A 327 15.17 -36.16 -20.62
C VAL A 327 14.49 -36.33 -21.98
N GLN A 328 13.26 -35.81 -22.13
CA GLN A 328 12.52 -35.88 -23.40
C GLN A 328 13.26 -35.18 -24.55
N GLU A 329 13.79 -33.97 -24.32
CA GLU A 329 14.55 -33.23 -25.34
C GLU A 329 15.87 -33.93 -25.66
N ALA A 330 16.55 -34.48 -24.65
CA ALA A 330 17.77 -35.27 -24.86
C ALA A 330 17.51 -36.49 -25.76
N PHE A 331 16.42 -37.23 -25.54
CA PHE A 331 16.03 -38.38 -26.38
C PHE A 331 15.64 -37.95 -27.79
N THR A 332 14.93 -36.83 -27.91
CA THR A 332 14.59 -36.25 -29.22
C THR A 332 15.84 -35.85 -30.00
N ASN A 333 16.90 -35.37 -29.33
CA ASN A 333 18.17 -35.04 -29.97
C ASN A 333 18.99 -36.26 -30.39
N VAL A 334 18.82 -37.41 -29.74
CA VAL A 334 19.46 -38.67 -30.15
C VAL A 334 18.80 -39.27 -31.40
N LEU A 335 17.50 -39.02 -31.59
CA LEU A 335 16.73 -39.49 -32.74
C LEU A 335 16.89 -38.61 -34.00
N LYS A 336 17.41 -37.39 -33.85
CA LYS A 336 17.73 -36.48 -34.97
C LYS A 336 19.12 -36.79 -35.51
#